data_AF-A0A7X7MK77-F1
#
_entry.id   AF-A0A7X7MK77-F1
#
_cell.length_a   1.000
_cell.length_b   1.000
_cell.length_c   1.000
_cell.angle_alpha   90.00
_cell.angle_beta   90.00
_cell.angle_gamma   90.00
#
_symmetry.space_group_name_H-M   'P 1'
#
loop_
_entity.id
_entity.type
_entity.pdbx_description
1 polymer ?
#
loop_
_entity_poly.entity_id
_entity_poly.type
_entity_poly.pdbx_seq_one_letter_code
_entity_poly.pdbx_strand_id
1 'polypeptide(L)'
;MRFLWFALPLLLTACRSTSYWRGQADRGAQSLLQASQQSVTGKTEPIRVETPAETLRRRLLLDQNLQYLAPASLGIRDLPDTERWQGSKHLLPEQNASGTEWNSKEPLQFSIMQSLQVAAANSREFQAQKDRLFSAALALDLEADDF
;
A
#
# COMPACT_ATOMS: atom_id res chain seq x y z
N MET A 1 -51.62 -21.97 -7.97
CA MET A 1 -51.36 -20.60 -7.48
C MET A 1 -50.24 -20.65 -6.44
N ARG A 2 -49.18 -19.85 -6.64
CA ARG A 2 -48.28 -19.28 -5.60
C ARG A 2 -47.27 -20.21 -4.91
N PHE A 3 -46.29 -20.76 -5.62
CA PHE A 3 -45.05 -21.28 -4.99
C PHE A 3 -43.75 -21.02 -5.79
N LEU A 4 -43.75 -20.07 -6.73
CA LEU A 4 -42.57 -19.79 -7.57
C LEU A 4 -42.13 -18.33 -7.50
N TRP A 5 -42.13 -17.73 -6.29
CA TRP A 5 -41.75 -16.34 -6.11
C TRP A 5 -40.92 -16.11 -4.83
N PHE A 6 -39.95 -16.98 -4.59
CA PHE A 6 -38.96 -16.78 -3.51
C PHE A 6 -37.50 -17.03 -3.93
N ALA A 7 -37.25 -17.48 -5.16
CA ALA A 7 -35.89 -17.79 -5.63
C ALA A 7 -35.17 -16.61 -6.32
N LEU A 8 -35.75 -15.40 -6.34
CA LEU A 8 -35.21 -14.26 -7.09
C LEU A 8 -34.35 -13.23 -6.30
N PRO A 9 -34.26 -13.18 -4.95
CA PRO A 9 -33.44 -12.15 -4.31
C PRO A 9 -31.99 -12.57 -4.05
N LEU A 10 -31.54 -13.77 -4.45
CA LEU A 10 -30.20 -14.27 -4.12
C LEU A 10 -29.10 -13.86 -5.13
N LEU A 11 -29.47 -13.26 -6.27
CA LEU A 11 -28.53 -12.92 -7.35
C LEU A 11 -27.94 -11.50 -7.25
N LEU A 12 -28.28 -10.74 -6.20
CA LEU A 12 -27.86 -9.34 -6.05
C LEU A 12 -26.68 -9.12 -5.07
N THR A 13 -26.16 -10.17 -4.43
CA THR A 13 -25.04 -10.04 -3.47
C THR A 13 -23.65 -10.15 -4.11
N ALA A 14 -23.56 -10.27 -5.44
CA ALA A 14 -22.29 -10.42 -6.15
C ALA A 14 -21.55 -9.09 -6.43
N CYS A 15 -22.20 -7.93 -6.26
CA CYS A 15 -21.57 -6.62 -6.46
C CYS A 15 -20.83 -6.15 -5.20
N ARG A 16 -19.71 -6.79 -4.86
CA ARG A 16 -18.74 -6.20 -3.91
C ARG A 16 -17.84 -5.18 -4.63
N SER A 17 -17.45 -4.12 -3.92
CA SER A 17 -16.61 -3.05 -4.48
C SER A 17 -15.20 -3.57 -4.83
N THR A 18 -14.56 -2.93 -5.80
CA THR A 18 -13.17 -3.24 -6.17
C THR A 18 -12.19 -3.04 -5.00
N SER A 19 -12.47 -2.10 -4.10
CA SER A 19 -11.70 -1.89 -2.87
C SER A 19 -11.77 -3.08 -1.92
N TYR A 20 -12.91 -3.78 -1.86
CA TYR A 20 -13.07 -4.96 -1.02
C TYR A 20 -12.18 -6.10 -1.50
N TRP A 21 -12.20 -6.38 -2.81
CA TRP A 21 -11.40 -7.45 -3.41
C TRP A 21 -9.90 -7.20 -3.26
N ARG A 22 -9.45 -5.95 -3.43
CA ARG A 22 -8.07 -5.56 -3.14
C ARG A 22 -7.70 -5.85 -1.68
N GLY A 23 -8.54 -5.44 -0.73
CA GLY A 23 -8.29 -5.68 0.68
C GLY A 23 -8.33 -7.17 1.07
N GLN A 24 -9.10 -8.00 0.35
CA GLN A 24 -9.07 -9.45 0.54
C GLN A 24 -7.77 -10.07 0.04
N ALA A 25 -7.34 -9.73 -1.18
CA ALA A 25 -6.10 -10.19 -1.77
C ALA A 25 -4.87 -9.78 -0.94
N ASP A 26 -4.84 -8.52 -0.46
CA ASP A 26 -3.76 -8.05 0.41
C ASP A 26 -3.67 -8.85 1.71
N ARG A 27 -4.81 -9.26 2.29
CA ARG A 27 -4.85 -10.10 3.50
C ARG A 27 -4.35 -11.52 3.23
N GLY A 28 -4.73 -12.11 2.10
CA GLY A 28 -4.25 -13.43 1.67
C GLY A 28 -2.72 -13.44 1.56
N ALA A 29 -2.18 -12.53 0.75
CA ALA A 29 -0.74 -12.34 0.59
C ALA A 29 -0.01 -12.09 1.92
N GLN A 30 -0.55 -11.22 2.79
CA GLN A 30 0.04 -10.97 4.11
C GLN A 30 0.09 -12.23 4.98
N SER A 31 -0.95 -13.06 4.97
CA SER A 31 -0.98 -14.29 5.78
C SER A 31 0.09 -15.29 5.34
N LEU A 32 0.27 -15.46 4.02
CA LEU A 32 1.31 -16.32 3.44
C LEU A 32 2.72 -15.81 3.77
N LEU A 33 2.93 -14.50 3.70
CA LEU A 33 4.21 -13.89 4.06
C LEU A 33 4.53 -14.08 5.54
N GLN A 34 3.56 -13.89 6.44
CA GLN A 34 3.76 -14.09 7.87
C GLN A 34 4.10 -15.56 8.19
N ALA A 35 3.38 -16.51 7.60
CA ALA A 35 3.67 -17.93 7.76
C ALA A 35 5.08 -18.29 7.25
N SER A 36 5.44 -17.77 6.08
CA SER A 36 6.75 -18.00 5.46
C SER A 36 7.87 -17.40 6.31
N GLN A 37 7.72 -16.15 6.78
CA GLN A 37 8.68 -15.51 7.68
C GLN A 37 8.87 -16.31 8.96
N GLN A 38 7.78 -16.72 9.60
CA GLN A 38 7.87 -17.49 10.84
C GLN A 38 8.63 -18.81 10.65
N SER A 39 8.49 -19.46 9.50
CA SER A 39 9.22 -20.70 9.18
C SER A 39 10.72 -20.49 8.91
N VAL A 40 11.12 -19.35 8.33
CA VAL A 40 12.50 -19.09 7.90
C VAL A 40 13.30 -18.34 8.96
N THR A 41 12.74 -17.29 9.54
CA THR A 41 13.44 -16.38 10.45
C THR A 41 13.00 -16.53 11.91
N GLY A 42 11.92 -17.27 12.18
CA GLY A 42 11.33 -17.41 13.51
C GLY A 42 10.69 -16.13 14.05
N LYS A 43 10.61 -15.08 13.22
CA LYS A 43 10.06 -13.75 13.56
C LYS A 43 9.10 -13.32 12.47
N THR A 44 8.10 -12.54 12.85
CA THR A 44 7.14 -11.95 11.91
C THR A 44 7.30 -10.43 11.90
N GLU A 45 7.55 -9.86 10.73
CA GLU A 45 7.65 -8.42 10.50
C GLU A 45 6.72 -7.99 9.36
N PRO A 46 5.99 -6.86 9.51
CA PRO A 46 5.06 -6.42 8.49
C PRO A 46 5.81 -5.94 7.23
N ILE A 47 5.70 -6.71 6.14
CA ILE A 47 6.13 -6.26 4.82
C ILE A 47 5.04 -5.38 4.24
N ARG A 48 5.26 -4.06 4.28
CA ARG A 48 4.39 -3.08 3.62
C ARG A 48 5.05 -2.63 2.33
N VAL A 49 4.31 -2.80 1.23
CA VAL A 49 4.56 -2.05 -0.01
C VAL A 49 4.20 -0.61 0.29
N GLU A 50 5.21 0.25 0.27
CA GLU A 50 5.01 1.66 0.52
C GLU A 50 4.18 2.24 -0.63
N THR A 51 2.97 2.71 -0.32
CA THR A 51 2.24 3.46 -1.32
C THR A 51 3.03 4.74 -1.63
N PRO A 52 3.13 5.18 -2.88
CA PRO A 52 3.87 6.37 -3.28
C PRO A 52 3.23 7.69 -2.77
N ALA A 53 2.43 7.64 -1.70
CA ALA A 53 1.73 8.75 -1.09
C ALA A 53 2.68 9.91 -0.73
N GLU A 54 3.87 9.59 -0.20
CA GLU A 54 4.91 10.56 0.12
C GLU A 54 6.22 10.25 -0.61
N THR A 55 6.21 10.39 -1.93
CA THR A 55 7.48 10.37 -2.66
C THR A 55 8.41 11.48 -2.13
N LEU A 56 9.70 11.18 -2.01
CA LEU A 56 10.72 12.21 -1.72
C LEU A 56 10.59 13.40 -2.68
N ARG A 57 10.26 13.12 -3.94
CA ARG A 57 9.97 14.14 -4.95
C ARG A 57 8.85 15.10 -4.52
N ARG A 58 7.69 14.58 -4.10
CA ARG A 58 6.56 15.41 -3.66
C ARG A 58 6.95 16.29 -2.48
N ARG A 59 7.61 15.71 -1.47
CA ARG A 59 8.11 16.45 -0.30
C ARG A 59 9.07 17.57 -0.71
N LEU A 60 10.07 17.27 -1.54
CA LEU A 60 11.00 18.29 -2.04
C LEU A 60 10.30 19.40 -2.84
N LEU A 61 9.30 19.05 -3.67
CA LEU A 61 8.55 20.05 -4.43
C LEU A 61 7.75 20.99 -3.51
N LEU A 62 7.11 20.46 -2.46
CA LEU A 62 6.28 21.23 -1.54
C LEU A 62 7.09 21.98 -0.48
N ASP A 63 8.00 21.29 0.21
CA ASP A 63 8.77 21.84 1.34
C ASP A 63 9.72 22.96 0.90
N GLN A 64 10.34 22.79 -0.27
CA GLN A 64 11.27 23.76 -0.84
C GLN A 64 10.59 24.74 -1.81
N ASN A 65 9.24 24.69 -1.93
CA ASN A 65 8.43 25.51 -2.82
C ASN A 65 8.98 25.57 -4.26
N LEU A 66 9.39 24.41 -4.79
CA LEU A 66 9.94 24.32 -6.14
C LEU A 66 8.82 24.45 -7.19
N GLN A 67 9.17 24.95 -8.36
CA GLN A 67 8.20 25.07 -9.46
C GLN A 67 7.78 23.68 -9.97
N TYR A 68 6.47 23.47 -10.11
CA TYR A 68 5.88 22.30 -10.75
C TYR A 68 4.74 22.72 -11.68
N LEU A 69 4.48 21.93 -12.72
CA LEU A 69 3.58 22.31 -13.81
C LEU A 69 2.09 22.20 -13.46
N ALA A 70 1.73 21.15 -12.72
CA ALA A 70 0.34 20.82 -12.41
C ALA A 70 0.28 19.88 -11.19
N PRO A 71 -0.89 19.73 -10.53
CA PRO A 71 -1.06 18.81 -9.40
C PRO A 71 -0.68 17.35 -9.74
N ALA A 72 -0.82 16.94 -11.00
CA ALA A 72 -0.33 15.65 -11.50
C ALA A 72 1.19 15.42 -11.30
N SER A 73 1.97 16.49 -11.12
CA SER A 73 3.41 16.42 -10.84
C SER A 73 3.72 15.99 -9.41
N LEU A 74 2.75 16.15 -8.48
CA LEU A 74 2.88 15.83 -7.06
C LEU A 74 2.48 14.37 -6.78
N GLY A 75 1.59 13.81 -7.61
CA GLY A 75 1.24 12.40 -7.58
C GLY A 75 -0.25 12.16 -7.66
N ILE A 76 -0.65 10.88 -7.63
CA ILE A 76 -2.06 10.46 -7.81
C ILE A 76 -3.02 10.98 -6.73
N ARG A 77 -2.48 11.33 -5.55
CA ARG A 77 -3.26 11.83 -4.41
C ARG A 77 -3.61 13.32 -4.52
N ASP A 78 -2.82 14.09 -5.26
CA ASP A 78 -3.03 15.52 -5.47
C ASP A 78 -3.82 15.82 -6.75
N LEU A 79 -4.26 14.77 -7.48
CA LEU A 79 -5.13 14.96 -8.64
C LEU A 79 -6.50 15.50 -8.19
N PRO A 80 -7.05 16.51 -8.89
CA PRO A 80 -8.40 16.96 -8.62
C PRO A 80 -9.41 15.85 -8.92
N ASP A 81 -10.47 15.81 -8.12
CA ASP A 81 -11.60 14.94 -8.38
C ASP A 81 -12.31 15.39 -9.67
N THR A 82 -12.72 14.42 -10.47
CA THR A 82 -13.45 14.60 -11.73
C THR A 82 -14.62 13.62 -11.78
N GLU A 83 -15.48 13.74 -12.79
CA GLU A 83 -16.57 12.78 -13.01
C GLU A 83 -16.07 11.34 -13.12
N ARG A 84 -14.90 11.13 -13.76
CA ARG A 84 -14.32 9.81 -14.01
C ARG A 84 -13.36 9.32 -12.92
N TRP A 85 -12.91 10.20 -12.03
CA TRP A 85 -11.91 9.87 -11.02
C TRP A 85 -12.22 10.57 -9.70
N GLN A 86 -12.37 9.78 -8.64
CA GLN A 86 -12.54 10.29 -7.27
C GLN A 86 -11.53 9.61 -6.37
N GLY A 87 -10.58 10.36 -5.84
CA GLY A 87 -9.47 9.81 -5.06
C GLY A 87 -9.96 9.01 -3.86
N SER A 88 -10.98 9.52 -3.16
CA SER A 88 -11.60 8.89 -1.99
C SER A 88 -12.19 7.50 -2.23
N LYS A 89 -12.59 7.18 -3.48
CA LYS A 89 -13.15 5.86 -3.83
C LYS A 89 -12.08 4.83 -4.14
N HIS A 90 -10.89 5.26 -4.56
CA HIS A 90 -9.87 4.38 -5.10
C HIS A 90 -8.61 4.27 -4.25
N LEU A 91 -8.33 5.28 -3.43
CA LEU A 91 -7.14 5.38 -2.60
C LEU A 91 -7.48 4.96 -1.17
N LEU A 92 -6.61 4.16 -0.57
CA LEU A 92 -6.66 3.92 0.86
C LEU A 92 -6.36 5.22 1.63
N PRO A 93 -6.99 5.41 2.80
CA PRO A 93 -6.70 6.55 3.67
C PRO A 93 -5.20 6.63 3.92
N GLU A 94 -4.70 7.86 4.00
CA GLU A 94 -3.29 8.12 4.25
C GLU A 94 -2.91 7.51 5.60
N GLN A 95 -1.96 6.59 5.55
CA GLN A 95 -1.30 6.11 6.75
C GLN A 95 -0.26 7.18 7.06
N ASN A 96 -0.54 8.04 8.04
CA ASN A 96 0.45 9.02 8.50
C ASN A 96 1.76 8.27 8.75
N ALA A 97 2.76 8.48 7.89
CA ALA A 97 4.13 8.19 8.28
C ALA A 97 4.30 9.00 9.56
N SER A 98 4.57 8.34 10.69
CA SER A 98 4.67 9.01 11.98
C SER A 98 5.62 10.20 11.81
N GLY A 99 5.03 11.39 11.74
CA GLY A 99 5.74 12.64 11.55
C GLY A 99 6.45 12.93 12.84
N THR A 100 7.62 12.33 13.02
CA THR A 100 8.57 12.87 13.99
C THR A 100 8.93 14.25 13.48
N GLU A 101 8.43 15.30 14.14
CA GLU A 101 8.82 16.67 13.85
C GLU A 101 10.36 16.73 13.88
N TRP A 102 10.94 16.97 12.72
CA TRP A 102 12.38 16.99 12.57
C TRP A 102 12.92 18.32 13.11
N ASN A 103 13.64 18.27 14.22
CA ASN A 103 14.36 19.43 14.73
C ASN A 103 15.67 19.62 13.95
N SER A 104 15.66 20.51 12.95
CA SER A 104 16.82 20.80 12.10
C SER A 104 17.98 21.51 12.82
N LYS A 105 17.82 21.88 14.10
CA LYS A 105 18.84 22.60 14.88
C LYS A 105 19.83 21.67 15.59
N GLU A 106 19.53 20.39 15.69
CA GLU A 106 20.39 19.40 16.36
C GLU A 106 21.05 18.47 15.34
N PRO A 107 22.37 18.19 15.46
CA PRO A 107 23.04 17.24 14.59
C PRO A 107 22.49 15.83 14.80
N LEU A 108 22.12 15.15 13.72
CA LEU A 108 21.57 13.80 13.84
C LEU A 108 22.62 12.78 14.24
N GLN A 109 22.33 12.10 15.33
CA GLN A 109 23.07 10.97 15.83
C GLN A 109 22.31 9.71 15.45
N PHE A 110 22.84 8.93 14.52
CA PHE A 110 22.28 7.62 14.16
C PHE A 110 23.14 6.51 14.77
N SER A 111 22.50 5.53 15.40
CA SER A 111 23.13 4.23 15.61
C SER A 111 23.39 3.54 14.26
N ILE A 112 24.30 2.57 14.23
CA ILE A 112 24.57 1.75 13.03
C ILE A 112 23.28 1.07 12.54
N MET A 113 22.46 0.58 13.46
CA MET A 113 21.18 -0.06 13.15
C MET A 113 20.20 0.92 12.49
N GLN A 114 20.06 2.13 13.03
CA GLN A 114 19.24 3.18 12.42
C GLN A 114 19.79 3.60 11.05
N SER A 115 21.11 3.67 10.91
CA SER A 115 21.75 4.00 9.63
C SER A 115 21.42 2.95 8.56
N LEU A 116 21.46 1.67 8.92
CA LEU A 116 21.08 0.57 8.04
C LEU A 116 19.59 0.62 7.68
N GLN A 117 18.71 0.88 8.66
CA GLN A 117 17.27 1.03 8.42
C GLN A 117 16.95 2.18 7.47
N VAL A 118 17.62 3.33 7.65
CA VAL A 118 17.48 4.49 6.76
C VAL A 118 17.99 4.15 5.36
N ALA A 119 19.13 3.44 5.26
CA ALA A 119 19.67 3.01 3.97
C ALA A 119 18.73 2.03 3.25
N ALA A 120 18.14 1.07 3.97
CA ALA A 120 17.16 0.14 3.43
C ALA A 120 15.89 0.85 2.95
N ALA A 121 15.37 1.79 3.74
CA ALA A 121 14.19 2.58 3.38
C ALA A 121 14.41 3.40 2.08
N ASN A 122 15.62 3.94 1.88
CA ASN A 122 15.97 4.74 0.70
C ASN A 122 16.51 3.91 -0.49
N SER A 123 16.75 2.61 -0.32
CA SER A 123 17.31 1.75 -1.37
C SER A 123 16.23 1.27 -2.34
N ARG A 124 16.36 1.64 -3.62
CA ARG A 124 15.45 1.17 -4.68
C ARG A 124 15.47 -0.34 -4.84
N GLU A 125 16.65 -0.95 -4.73
CA GLU A 125 16.77 -2.40 -4.84
C GLU A 125 16.03 -3.10 -3.70
N PHE A 126 16.18 -2.61 -2.46
CA PHE A 126 15.46 -3.18 -1.31
C PHE A 126 13.94 -3.07 -1.46
N GLN A 127 13.44 -1.91 -1.89
CA GLN A 127 12.02 -1.71 -2.16
C GLN A 127 11.52 -2.64 -3.28
N ALA A 128 12.27 -2.77 -4.39
CA ALA A 128 11.93 -3.67 -5.48
C ALA A 128 11.88 -5.16 -5.04
N GLN A 129 12.76 -5.57 -4.14
CA GLN A 129 12.74 -6.93 -3.60
C GLN A 129 11.53 -7.16 -2.68
N LYS A 130 11.13 -6.17 -1.86
CA LYS A 130 9.87 -6.25 -1.10
C LYS A 130 8.66 -6.40 -2.02
N ASP A 131 8.62 -5.62 -3.12
CA ASP A 131 7.54 -5.67 -4.09
C ASP A 131 7.47 -7.03 -4.80
N ARG A 132 8.62 -7.60 -5.19
CA ARG A 132 8.72 -8.95 -5.77
C ARG A 132 8.24 -10.03 -4.81
N LEU A 133 8.59 -9.92 -3.53
CA LEU A 133 8.17 -10.88 -2.52
C LEU A 133 6.65 -10.81 -2.29
N PHE A 134 6.09 -9.60 -2.26
CA PHE A 134 4.65 -9.41 -2.12
C PHE A 134 3.89 -9.93 -3.36
N SER A 135 4.38 -9.67 -4.56
CA SER A 135 3.75 -10.17 -5.79
C SER A 135 3.84 -11.69 -5.92
N ALA A 136 4.92 -12.31 -5.46
CA ALA A 136 5.05 -13.76 -5.40
C ALA A 136 4.03 -14.38 -4.41
N ALA A 137 3.84 -13.77 -3.25
CA ALA A 137 2.81 -14.21 -2.29
C ALA A 137 1.41 -14.06 -2.86
N LEU A 138 1.13 -12.96 -3.56
CA LEU A 138 -0.16 -12.76 -4.24
C LEU A 138 -0.39 -13.80 -5.34
N ALA A 139 0.62 -14.11 -6.15
CA ALA A 139 0.51 -15.14 -7.18
C ALA A 139 0.25 -16.53 -6.56
N LEU A 140 0.87 -16.84 -5.42
CA LEU A 140 0.65 -18.09 -4.70
C LEU A 140 -0.78 -18.17 -4.12
N ASP A 141 -1.29 -17.07 -3.58
CA ASP A 141 -2.68 -16.97 -3.08
C ASP A 141 -3.69 -17.24 -4.19
N LEU A 142 -3.48 -16.63 -5.38
CA LEU A 142 -4.34 -16.83 -6.54
C LEU A 142 -4.32 -18.28 -7.04
N GLU A 143 -3.14 -18.91 -7.12
CA GLU A 143 -3.04 -20.31 -7.54
C GLU A 143 -3.69 -21.26 -6.51
N ALA A 144 -3.63 -20.94 -5.22
CA ALA A 144 -4.24 -21.75 -4.18
C ALA A 144 -5.78 -21.72 -4.21
N ASP A 145 -6.38 -20.63 -4.70
CA ASP A 145 -7.82 -20.48 -4.88
C ASP A 145 -8.35 -21.14 -6.19
N ASP A 146 -7.47 -21.46 -7.14
CA ASP A 146 -7.82 -22.08 -8.44
C ASP A 146 -7.92 -23.63 -8.39
N PHE A 147 -7.55 -24.28 -7.27
CA PHE A 147 -7.64 -25.74 -7.05
C PHE A 147 -8.67 -26.14 -5.98
#